data_AF-A0A1T1BDP0-F1
#
_entry.id   AF-A0A1T1BDP0-F1
#
_cell.length_a   1.000
_cell.length_b   1.000
_cell.length_c   1.000
_cell.angle_alpha   90.00
_cell.angle_beta   90.00
_cell.angle_gamma   90.00
#
_symmetry.space_group_name_H-M   'P 1'
#
loop_
_entity.id
_entity.type
_entity.pdbx_description
1 polymer ?
#
loop_
_entity_poly.entity_id
_entity_poly.type
_entity_poly.pdbx_seq_one_letter_code
_entity_poly.pdbx_strand_id
1 'polypeptide(L)'
;MRGIVWLALDGVGHPQDAPPGGVWEQDLPALRPLVDAGLCLDATLGVPGLPQSGTGQACWLTGTDAVALMGEHFGPQPGPTLQRLLTAQSLPVALTRVGGRAALANGYVPAYFEAAAVGGRNRLGCFPFSFRAAGLPLNPPGVPLVGATLGLGYARPWPDDGNAGSWARLGAALADAAAGHDLIAADLWFGDLLGHAGAQPVPPDALTAGRTYLRRVDALLAGLLDAGARVVVSSDHGNLEDLGVKGHTRARVPFAGSGVTLGSPVNVVEAGRVLAGWFGLP
;
A
#
# COMPACT_ATOMS: atom_id res chain seq x y z
N MET A 1 -22.84 8.27 -3.99
CA MET A 1 -21.54 8.22 -4.68
C MET A 1 -20.81 6.97 -4.20
N ARG A 2 -20.07 6.25 -5.07
CA ARG A 2 -19.24 5.12 -4.62
C ARG A 2 -18.10 5.64 -3.73
N GLY A 3 -17.71 4.85 -2.73
CA GLY A 3 -16.54 5.11 -1.89
C GLY A 3 -15.23 5.04 -2.66
N ILE A 4 -14.14 5.29 -1.97
CA ILE A 4 -12.79 5.30 -2.53
C ILE A 4 -12.12 3.96 -2.27
N VAL A 5 -11.51 3.39 -3.31
CA VAL A 5 -10.61 2.23 -3.18
C VAL A 5 -9.17 2.72 -3.14
N TRP A 6 -8.47 2.44 -2.05
CA TRP A 6 -7.07 2.81 -1.85
C TRP A 6 -6.17 1.58 -2.01
N LEU A 7 -5.38 1.56 -3.08
CA LEU A 7 -4.30 0.60 -3.28
C LEU A 7 -3.01 1.19 -2.69
N ALA A 8 -2.65 0.76 -1.48
CA ALA A 8 -1.43 1.18 -0.81
C ALA A 8 -0.32 0.18 -1.12
N LEU A 9 0.64 0.58 -1.95
CA LEU A 9 1.82 -0.23 -2.28
C LEU A 9 2.88 -0.08 -1.19
N ASP A 10 3.49 -1.18 -0.77
CA ASP A 10 4.64 -1.16 0.15
C ASP A 10 5.93 -1.31 -0.66
N GLY A 11 6.86 -0.37 -0.51
CA GLY A 11 8.17 -0.45 -1.14
C GLY A 11 8.15 -0.34 -2.67
N VAL A 12 7.39 0.58 -3.25
CA VAL A 12 7.36 0.83 -4.70
C VAL A 12 7.69 2.29 -5.00
N GLY A 13 8.93 2.57 -5.40
CA GLY A 13 9.38 3.88 -5.82
C GLY A 13 8.83 4.30 -7.19
N HIS A 14 8.78 5.61 -7.40
CA HIS A 14 8.26 6.25 -8.60
C HIS A 14 9.12 5.90 -9.82
N PRO A 15 8.53 5.63 -11.00
CA PRO A 15 9.27 5.24 -12.20
C PRO A 15 10.28 6.28 -12.70
N GLN A 16 10.14 7.55 -12.33
CA GLN A 16 11.11 8.61 -12.66
C GLN A 16 12.46 8.44 -11.93
N ASP A 17 12.46 7.75 -10.78
CA ASP A 17 13.66 7.51 -9.97
C ASP A 17 14.17 6.08 -10.14
N ALA A 18 13.52 5.28 -11.00
CA ALA A 18 13.87 3.88 -11.24
C ALA A 18 15.05 3.75 -12.21
N PRO A 19 16.02 2.84 -11.97
CA PRO A 19 17.07 2.55 -12.92
C PRO A 19 16.54 1.85 -14.18
N PRO A 20 17.26 1.96 -15.31
CA PRO A 20 16.95 1.19 -16.51
C PRO A 20 16.95 -0.32 -16.26
N GLY A 21 16.14 -1.07 -17.02
CA GLY A 21 15.97 -2.52 -16.87
C GLY A 21 15.11 -2.95 -15.68
N GLY A 22 14.58 -2.02 -14.89
CA GLY A 22 13.82 -2.30 -13.68
C GLY A 22 12.44 -2.94 -13.90
N VAL A 23 11.66 -3.01 -12.81
CA VAL A 23 10.30 -3.56 -12.83
C VAL A 23 9.29 -2.70 -13.59
N TRP A 24 9.61 -1.41 -13.80
CA TRP A 24 8.75 -0.47 -14.53
C TRP A 24 8.89 -0.56 -16.05
N GLU A 25 9.95 -1.20 -16.57
CA GLU A 25 10.17 -1.39 -18.00
C GLU A 25 9.40 -2.60 -18.56
N GLN A 26 8.09 -2.43 -18.64
CA GLN A 26 7.13 -3.39 -19.19
C GLN A 26 5.82 -2.65 -19.51
N ASP A 27 4.89 -3.32 -20.18
CA ASP A 27 3.56 -2.78 -20.43
C ASP A 27 2.68 -2.87 -19.17
N LEU A 28 2.11 -1.72 -18.77
CA LEU A 28 1.25 -1.53 -17.60
C LEU A 28 0.16 -0.51 -17.96
N PRO A 29 -0.84 -0.89 -18.78
CA PRO A 29 -1.75 0.04 -19.44
C PRO A 29 -2.70 0.81 -18.49
N ALA A 30 -2.88 0.37 -17.26
CA ALA A 30 -3.67 1.09 -16.25
C ALA A 30 -2.78 1.83 -15.24
N LEU A 31 -1.76 1.15 -14.70
CA LEU A 31 -0.93 1.68 -13.63
C LEU A 31 0.02 2.77 -14.13
N ARG A 32 0.67 2.58 -15.29
CA ARG A 32 1.66 3.56 -15.77
C ARG A 32 1.03 4.90 -16.14
N PRO A 33 -0.07 4.98 -16.92
CA PRO A 33 -0.72 6.26 -17.21
C PRO A 33 -1.25 6.96 -15.96
N LEU A 34 -1.78 6.21 -14.99
CA LEU A 34 -2.28 6.77 -13.73
C LEU A 34 -1.13 7.40 -12.92
N VAL A 35 -0.02 6.67 -12.75
CA VAL A 35 1.16 7.15 -12.02
C VAL A 35 1.81 8.34 -12.73
N ASP A 36 1.99 8.29 -14.06
CA ASP A 36 2.60 9.38 -14.83
C ASP A 36 1.77 10.68 -14.79
N ALA A 37 0.45 10.58 -14.65
CA ALA A 37 -0.45 11.72 -14.45
C ALA A 37 -0.58 12.18 -12.99
N GLY A 38 0.00 11.42 -12.04
CA GLY A 38 -0.04 11.66 -10.61
C GLY A 38 1.10 12.54 -10.10
N LEU A 39 1.38 12.39 -8.81
CA LEU A 39 2.42 13.12 -8.09
C LEU A 39 3.56 12.18 -7.66
N CYS A 40 4.75 12.76 -7.58
CA CYS A 40 5.99 12.09 -7.21
C CYS A 40 6.46 12.67 -5.87
N LEU A 41 6.18 11.96 -4.78
CA LEU A 41 6.26 12.49 -3.40
C LEU A 41 7.55 12.10 -2.69
N ASP A 42 8.06 13.02 -1.86
CA ASP A 42 9.15 12.69 -0.94
C ASP A 42 8.68 11.77 0.20
N ALA A 43 9.41 10.67 0.39
CA ALA A 43 9.24 9.74 1.51
C ALA A 43 10.38 9.86 2.56
N THR A 44 11.41 10.66 2.28
CA THR A 44 12.57 10.84 3.17
C THR A 44 12.28 11.79 4.32
N LEU A 45 11.40 12.78 4.10
CA LEU A 45 11.01 13.80 5.07
C LEU A 45 12.21 14.58 5.64
N GLY A 46 13.32 14.61 4.90
CA GLY A 46 14.57 15.23 5.36
C GLY A 46 15.24 14.55 6.57
N VAL A 47 14.76 13.38 7.00
CA VAL A 47 15.33 12.65 8.14
C VAL A 47 16.39 11.64 7.66
N PRO A 48 17.59 11.60 8.28
CA PRO A 48 18.63 10.62 7.95
C PRO A 48 18.14 9.17 8.03
N GLY A 49 18.68 8.33 7.14
CA GLY A 49 18.28 6.93 7.01
C GLY A 49 17.65 6.63 5.65
N LEU A 50 17.02 5.47 5.55
CA LEU A 50 16.20 5.08 4.41
C LEU A 50 14.75 5.01 4.89
N PRO A 51 13.78 5.54 4.13
CA PRO A 51 12.35 5.35 4.40
C PRO A 51 11.99 3.90 4.72
N GLN A 52 11.05 3.68 5.65
CA GLN A 52 10.63 2.36 6.13
C GLN A 52 9.10 2.26 6.17
N SER A 53 8.54 1.06 6.01
CA SER A 53 7.08 0.85 5.95
C SER A 53 6.35 1.33 7.20
N GLY A 54 6.90 1.07 8.40
CA GLY A 54 6.23 1.40 9.66
C GLY A 54 5.90 2.90 9.78
N THR A 55 6.93 3.76 9.63
CA THR A 55 6.78 5.22 9.66
C THR A 55 6.12 5.76 8.40
N GLY A 56 6.42 5.22 7.21
CA GLY A 56 5.82 5.67 5.95
C GLY A 56 4.30 5.43 5.90
N GLN A 57 3.84 4.22 6.24
CA GLN A 57 2.41 3.91 6.35
C GLN A 57 1.74 4.73 7.45
N ALA A 58 2.42 4.96 8.58
CA ALA A 58 1.88 5.81 9.64
C ALA A 58 1.69 7.27 9.18
N CYS A 59 2.58 7.81 8.34
CA CYS A 59 2.40 9.13 7.73
C CYS A 59 1.13 9.20 6.88
N TRP A 60 0.96 8.23 5.98
CA TRP A 60 -0.25 8.11 5.15
C TRP A 60 -1.53 7.97 5.95
N LEU A 61 -1.51 7.10 6.97
CA LEU A 61 -2.69 6.80 7.77
C LEU A 61 -3.07 7.93 8.72
N THR A 62 -2.17 8.87 9.05
CA THR A 62 -2.42 9.83 10.15
C THR A 62 -2.21 11.29 9.77
N GLY A 63 -1.67 11.57 8.58
CA GLY A 63 -1.29 12.94 8.19
C GLY A 63 -0.25 13.58 9.12
N THR A 64 0.47 12.78 9.91
CA THR A 64 1.47 13.23 10.89
C THR A 64 2.84 12.74 10.46
N ASP A 65 3.87 13.55 10.68
CA ASP A 65 5.25 13.16 10.44
C ASP A 65 5.69 12.12 11.49
N ALA A 66 5.40 10.86 11.18
CA ALA A 66 5.70 9.73 12.05
C ALA A 66 7.22 9.46 12.13
N VAL A 67 7.99 9.89 11.13
CA VAL A 67 9.45 9.75 11.13
C VAL A 67 10.04 10.73 12.14
N ALA A 68 9.65 12.01 12.10
CA ALA A 68 10.06 13.00 13.09
C ALA A 68 9.59 12.63 14.51
N LEU A 69 8.37 12.08 14.64
CA LEU A 69 7.87 11.59 15.93
C LEU A 69 8.71 10.44 16.51
N MET A 70 9.22 9.55 15.66
CA MET A 70 10.09 8.43 16.06
C MET A 70 11.55 8.85 16.22
N GLY A 71 11.97 9.94 15.57
CA GLY A 71 13.36 10.39 15.49
C GLY A 71 14.19 9.64 14.45
N GLU A 72 13.60 8.64 13.78
CA GLU A 72 14.23 7.82 12.74
C GLU A 72 13.17 7.17 11.85
N HIS A 73 13.58 6.70 10.69
CA HIS A 73 12.75 5.81 9.88
C HIS A 73 12.69 4.43 10.54
N PHE A 74 11.47 3.91 10.74
CA PHE A 74 11.26 2.68 11.51
C PHE A 74 10.20 1.78 10.89
N GLY A 75 10.40 0.46 10.95
CA GLY A 75 9.46 -0.52 10.42
C GLY A 75 9.97 -1.95 10.52
N PRO A 76 9.19 -2.93 10.06
CA PRO A 76 7.91 -2.79 9.36
C PRO A 76 6.68 -2.70 10.29
N GLN A 77 6.71 -3.30 11.49
CA GLN A 77 5.57 -3.20 12.44
C GLN A 77 5.63 -1.91 13.27
N PRO A 78 4.49 -1.29 13.62
CA PRO A 78 4.46 -0.13 14.49
C PRO A 78 4.90 -0.50 15.91
N GLY A 79 5.93 0.16 16.41
CA GLY A 79 6.32 0.12 17.83
C GLY A 79 5.32 0.86 18.73
N PRO A 80 5.51 0.88 20.07
CA PRO A 80 4.53 1.44 21.00
C PRO A 80 4.15 2.91 20.72
N THR A 81 5.10 3.73 20.25
CA THR A 81 4.84 5.13 19.89
C THR A 81 3.92 5.25 18.67
N LEU A 82 4.21 4.52 17.59
CA LEU A 82 3.34 4.49 16.41
C LEU A 82 1.98 3.87 16.72
N GLN A 83 1.92 2.83 17.57
CA GLN A 83 0.64 2.25 17.98
C GLN A 83 -0.25 3.27 18.69
N ARG A 84 0.31 4.11 19.57
CA ARG A 84 -0.45 5.20 20.21
C ARG A 84 -0.96 6.21 19.18
N LEU A 85 -0.11 6.61 18.22
CA LEU A 85 -0.50 7.52 17.14
C LEU A 85 -1.63 6.93 16.28
N LEU A 86 -1.46 5.70 15.78
CA LEU A 86 -2.45 5.02 14.94
C LEU A 86 -3.78 4.80 15.68
N THR A 87 -3.75 4.44 16.97
CA THR A 87 -4.95 4.28 17.80
C THR A 87 -5.65 5.61 18.05
N ALA A 88 -4.89 6.70 18.16
CA ALA A 88 -5.46 8.01 18.40
C ALA A 88 -6.19 8.56 17.17
N GLN A 89 -5.60 8.40 15.97
CA GLN A 89 -6.03 9.20 14.81
C GLN A 89 -5.73 8.59 13.43
N SER A 90 -5.50 7.28 13.31
CA SER A 90 -5.41 6.69 11.97
C SER A 90 -6.72 6.90 11.19
N LEU A 91 -6.62 6.99 9.86
CA LEU A 91 -7.73 7.26 8.95
C LEU A 91 -8.95 6.36 9.21
N PRO A 92 -8.83 5.02 9.33
CA PRO A 92 -9.99 4.20 9.68
C PRO A 92 -10.56 4.54 11.07
N VAL A 93 -9.73 4.87 12.08
CA VAL A 93 -10.21 5.29 13.41
C VAL A 93 -10.96 6.63 13.33
N ALA A 94 -10.40 7.62 12.65
CA ALA A 94 -11.02 8.93 12.49
C ALA A 94 -12.34 8.83 11.71
N LEU A 95 -12.36 8.03 10.65
CA LEU A 95 -13.52 7.82 9.80
C LEU A 95 -14.66 7.09 10.54
N THR A 96 -14.38 6.03 11.30
CA THR A 96 -15.44 5.32 12.06
C THR A 96 -16.01 6.17 13.19
N ARG A 97 -15.20 7.05 13.82
CA ARG A 97 -15.68 7.99 14.86
C ARG A 97 -16.72 8.98 14.35
N VAL A 98 -16.66 9.36 13.08
CA VAL A 98 -17.66 10.23 12.43
C VAL A 98 -18.79 9.44 11.75
N GLY A 99 -18.87 8.13 11.99
CA GLY A 99 -19.92 7.25 11.44
C GLY A 99 -19.65 6.74 10.02
N GLY A 100 -18.44 6.95 9.48
CA GLY A 100 -18.03 6.44 8.18
C GLY A 100 -17.73 4.94 8.18
N ARG A 101 -17.79 4.34 7.00
CA ARG A 101 -17.61 2.89 6.78
C ARG A 101 -16.27 2.63 6.09
N ALA A 102 -15.38 1.93 6.76
CA ALA A 102 -14.10 1.50 6.21
C ALA A 102 -13.95 -0.02 6.19
N ALA A 103 -13.20 -0.54 5.23
CA ALA A 103 -12.81 -1.94 5.18
C ALA A 103 -11.35 -2.12 4.70
N LEU A 104 -10.68 -3.15 5.21
CA LEU A 104 -9.37 -3.58 4.73
C LEU A 104 -9.56 -4.85 3.89
N ALA A 105 -9.36 -4.75 2.59
CA ALA A 105 -9.63 -5.81 1.63
C ALA A 105 -8.60 -6.95 1.67
N ASN A 106 -7.54 -6.86 2.46
CA ASN A 106 -6.53 -7.92 2.55
C ASN A 106 -7.11 -9.24 3.06
N GLY A 107 -6.74 -10.34 2.41
CA GLY A 107 -7.02 -11.69 2.86
C GLY A 107 -5.95 -12.20 3.82
N TYR A 108 -6.34 -12.47 5.07
CA TYR A 108 -5.48 -13.03 6.11
C TYR A 108 -5.85 -14.49 6.39
N VAL A 109 -4.86 -15.37 6.39
CA VAL A 109 -5.02 -16.80 6.71
C VAL A 109 -5.07 -17.04 8.23
N PRO A 110 -5.66 -18.15 8.73
CA PRO A 110 -5.70 -18.46 10.16
C PRO A 110 -4.36 -18.34 10.89
N ALA A 111 -3.28 -18.84 10.28
CA ALA A 111 -1.93 -18.75 10.84
C ALA A 111 -1.46 -17.31 11.12
N TYR A 112 -1.96 -16.32 10.36
CA TYR A 112 -1.67 -14.91 10.61
C TYR A 112 -2.32 -14.44 11.93
N PHE A 113 -3.56 -14.86 12.19
CA PHE A 113 -4.26 -14.54 13.44
C PHE A 113 -3.59 -15.21 14.64
N GLU A 114 -3.19 -16.47 14.50
CA GLU A 114 -2.46 -17.22 15.53
C GLU A 114 -1.13 -16.53 15.86
N ALA A 115 -0.33 -16.20 14.85
CA ALA A 115 0.92 -15.48 15.04
C ALA A 115 0.71 -14.13 15.77
N ALA A 116 -0.35 -13.40 15.43
CA ALA A 116 -0.69 -12.13 16.07
C ALA A 116 -1.20 -12.29 17.52
N ALA A 117 -1.71 -13.46 17.90
CA ALA A 117 -2.15 -13.76 19.27
C ALA A 117 -1.01 -14.25 20.18
N VAL A 118 0.11 -14.71 19.60
CA VAL A 118 1.22 -15.32 20.34
C VAL A 118 2.30 -14.29 20.71
N GLY A 119 2.38 -14.02 22.01
CA GLY A 119 3.35 -13.12 22.64
C GLY A 119 2.77 -11.71 22.85
N GLY A 120 2.99 -11.11 24.02
CA GLY A 120 2.42 -9.80 24.39
C GLY A 120 2.92 -8.59 23.60
N ARG A 121 3.40 -8.78 22.36
CA ARG A 121 3.90 -7.73 21.45
C ARG A 121 3.11 -7.76 20.14
N ASN A 122 2.81 -6.58 19.60
CA ASN A 122 2.13 -6.44 18.31
C ASN A 122 2.94 -7.08 17.18
N ARG A 123 2.27 -7.82 16.30
CA ARG A 123 2.85 -8.37 15.06
C ARG A 123 2.17 -7.87 13.77
N LEU A 124 1.16 -7.03 13.90
CA LEU A 124 0.41 -6.48 12.77
C LEU A 124 1.20 -5.30 12.19
N GLY A 125 1.24 -5.18 10.86
CA GLY A 125 1.64 -3.94 10.19
C GLY A 125 0.67 -2.79 10.45
N CYS A 126 1.00 -1.59 9.98
CA CYS A 126 0.26 -0.36 10.30
C CYS A 126 -1.21 -0.41 9.83
N PHE A 127 -1.49 -0.96 8.65
CA PHE A 127 -2.86 -1.15 8.15
C PHE A 127 -3.70 -2.10 9.02
N PRO A 128 -3.37 -3.41 9.17
CA PRO A 128 -4.18 -4.31 9.99
C PRO A 128 -4.27 -3.88 11.46
N PHE A 129 -3.23 -3.21 11.99
CA PHE A 129 -3.29 -2.60 13.32
C PHE A 129 -4.34 -1.49 13.38
N SER A 130 -4.32 -0.54 12.43
CA SER A 130 -5.22 0.62 12.40
C SER A 130 -6.68 0.24 12.21
N PHE A 131 -6.96 -0.74 11.35
CA PHE A 131 -8.32 -1.25 11.15
C PHE A 131 -8.86 -1.94 12.40
N ARG A 132 -8.04 -2.73 13.11
CA ARG A 132 -8.43 -3.29 14.42
C ARG A 132 -8.63 -2.21 15.47
N ALA A 133 -7.77 -1.19 15.52
CA ALA A 133 -7.92 -0.06 16.43
C ALA A 133 -9.22 0.73 16.17
N ALA A 134 -9.71 0.73 14.93
CA ALA A 134 -11.00 1.31 14.55
C ALA A 134 -12.21 0.40 14.88
N GLY A 135 -12.00 -0.77 15.48
CA GLY A 135 -13.05 -1.75 15.77
C GLY A 135 -13.50 -2.57 14.57
N LEU A 136 -12.75 -2.56 13.47
CA LEU A 136 -13.10 -3.24 12.22
C LEU A 136 -12.43 -4.62 12.14
N PRO A 137 -13.12 -5.63 11.59
CA PRO A 137 -12.55 -6.97 11.44
C PRO A 137 -11.50 -6.99 10.33
N LEU A 138 -10.50 -7.87 10.49
CA LEU A 138 -9.72 -8.37 9.35
C LEU A 138 -10.56 -9.43 8.64
N ASN A 139 -10.43 -9.56 7.31
CA ASN A 139 -11.34 -10.32 6.45
C ASN A 139 -12.81 -9.85 6.56
N PRO A 140 -13.11 -8.57 6.25
CA PRO A 140 -14.44 -8.01 6.41
C PRO A 140 -15.48 -8.75 5.56
N PRO A 141 -16.64 -9.14 6.12
CA PRO A 141 -17.67 -9.86 5.38
C PRO A 141 -18.24 -8.98 4.25
N GLY A 142 -18.47 -9.59 3.08
CA GLY A 142 -19.02 -8.89 1.92
C GLY A 142 -18.03 -8.02 1.14
N VAL A 143 -16.74 -7.99 1.55
CA VAL A 143 -15.68 -7.33 0.79
C VAL A 143 -14.81 -8.39 0.10
N PRO A 144 -14.61 -8.32 -1.22
CA PRO A 144 -13.70 -9.22 -1.93
C PRO A 144 -12.29 -9.14 -1.35
N LEU A 145 -11.69 -10.30 -1.06
CA LEU A 145 -10.39 -10.35 -0.43
C LEU A 145 -9.26 -10.36 -1.47
N VAL A 146 -8.28 -9.48 -1.28
CA VAL A 146 -7.05 -9.40 -2.05
C VAL A 146 -6.00 -10.32 -1.41
N GLY A 147 -5.56 -11.32 -2.18
CA GLY A 147 -4.49 -12.22 -1.75
C GLY A 147 -3.17 -11.48 -1.57
N ALA A 148 -2.46 -11.77 -0.48
CA ALA A 148 -1.29 -11.02 -0.04
C ALA A 148 -0.17 -10.90 -1.09
N THR A 149 0.05 -11.95 -1.88
CA THR A 149 1.10 -12.02 -2.92
C THR A 149 0.57 -11.76 -4.33
N LEU A 150 -0.73 -11.44 -4.44
CA LEU A 150 -1.49 -11.48 -5.69
C LEU A 150 -1.21 -12.77 -6.47
N GLY A 151 -1.22 -13.95 -5.82
CA GLY A 151 -1.06 -15.27 -6.48
C GLY A 151 0.38 -15.69 -6.79
N LEU A 152 1.39 -15.01 -6.24
CA LEU A 152 2.78 -15.50 -6.28
C LEU A 152 3.05 -16.35 -5.04
N GLY A 153 4.01 -17.29 -5.10
CA GLY A 153 4.50 -18.00 -3.92
C GLY A 153 5.15 -17.03 -2.91
N TYR A 154 5.31 -17.44 -1.65
CA TYR A 154 5.94 -16.61 -0.60
C TYR A 154 7.47 -16.69 -0.55
N ALA A 155 8.06 -17.66 -1.25
CA ALA A 155 9.48 -17.94 -1.21
C ALA A 155 10.05 -18.05 -2.62
N ARG A 156 11.35 -17.71 -2.76
CA ARG A 156 12.10 -17.86 -4.02
C ARG A 156 11.91 -19.24 -4.64
N PRO A 157 11.68 -19.33 -5.96
CA PRO A 157 11.69 -18.25 -6.96
C PRO A 157 10.33 -17.52 -7.13
N TRP A 158 9.46 -17.56 -6.12
CA TRP A 158 8.09 -17.03 -6.11
C TRP A 158 7.28 -17.56 -7.29
N PRO A 159 7.06 -18.88 -7.34
CA PRO A 159 6.34 -19.50 -8.46
C PRO A 159 4.97 -18.85 -8.62
N ASP A 160 4.57 -18.67 -9.87
CA ASP A 160 3.20 -18.37 -10.23
C ASP A 160 2.33 -19.57 -9.84
N ASP A 161 1.26 -19.35 -9.08
CA ASP A 161 0.33 -20.42 -8.71
C ASP A 161 -0.46 -20.97 -9.91
N GLY A 162 -0.28 -20.38 -11.10
CA GLY A 162 -0.94 -20.78 -12.35
C GLY A 162 -2.44 -20.47 -12.34
N ASN A 163 -2.95 -19.96 -11.22
CA ASN A 163 -4.26 -19.38 -11.14
C ASN A 163 -4.09 -17.94 -11.60
N ALA A 164 -4.24 -17.75 -12.91
CA ALA A 164 -4.45 -16.44 -13.51
C ALA A 164 -5.83 -15.88 -13.09
N GLY A 165 -6.15 -15.93 -11.79
CA GLY A 165 -7.28 -15.29 -11.18
C GLY A 165 -7.35 -13.90 -11.76
N SER A 166 -8.48 -13.59 -12.40
CA SER A 166 -8.59 -12.35 -13.15
C SER A 166 -8.61 -11.21 -12.13
N TRP A 167 -7.43 -10.63 -11.89
CA TRP A 167 -7.27 -9.49 -10.99
C TRP A 167 -8.16 -8.33 -11.41
N ALA A 168 -8.43 -8.17 -12.71
CA ALA A 168 -9.45 -7.26 -13.22
C ALA A 168 -10.87 -7.57 -12.70
N ARG A 169 -11.29 -8.85 -12.67
CA ARG A 169 -12.59 -9.21 -12.04
C ARG A 169 -12.59 -8.92 -10.54
N LEU A 170 -11.48 -9.13 -9.84
CA LEU A 170 -11.36 -8.76 -8.42
C LEU A 170 -11.46 -7.24 -8.25
N GLY A 171 -10.84 -6.46 -9.13
CA GLY A 171 -10.93 -5.01 -9.15
C GLY A 171 -12.35 -4.52 -9.35
N ALA A 172 -13.07 -5.09 -10.33
CA ALA A 172 -14.48 -4.79 -10.55
C ALA A 172 -15.35 -5.14 -9.32
N ALA A 173 -15.09 -6.29 -8.68
CA ALA A 173 -15.81 -6.69 -7.47
C ALA A 173 -15.54 -5.72 -6.29
N LEU A 174 -14.31 -5.22 -6.15
CA LEU A 174 -13.98 -4.20 -5.16
C LEU A 174 -14.68 -2.87 -5.46
N ALA A 175 -14.79 -2.48 -6.73
CA ALA A 175 -15.53 -1.29 -7.16
C ALA A 175 -17.01 -1.38 -6.77
N ASP A 176 -17.61 -2.56 -6.92
CA ASP A 176 -19.00 -2.79 -6.51
C ASP A 176 -19.16 -2.77 -4.99
N ALA A 177 -18.23 -3.41 -4.25
CA ALA A 177 -18.22 -3.36 -2.77
C ALA A 177 -18.03 -1.93 -2.23
N ALA A 178 -17.35 -1.06 -2.96
CA ALA A 178 -17.18 0.35 -2.62
C ALA A 178 -18.50 1.14 -2.65
N ALA A 179 -19.59 0.63 -3.22
CA ALA A 179 -20.91 1.24 -3.05
C ALA A 179 -21.42 1.19 -1.59
N GLY A 180 -20.95 0.21 -0.81
CA GLY A 180 -21.32 -0.01 0.59
C GLY A 180 -20.33 0.58 1.61
N HIS A 181 -19.28 1.26 1.17
CA HIS A 181 -18.21 1.78 2.02
C HIS A 181 -17.83 3.20 1.62
N ASP A 182 -17.24 3.96 2.53
CA ASP A 182 -16.63 5.25 2.22
C ASP A 182 -15.16 5.04 1.80
N LEU A 183 -14.47 4.10 2.45
CA LEU A 183 -13.10 3.69 2.15
C LEU A 183 -12.97 2.17 2.12
N ILE A 184 -12.36 1.63 1.06
CA ILE A 184 -11.80 0.27 1.05
C ILE A 184 -10.30 0.40 0.80
N ALA A 185 -9.47 -0.01 1.75
CA ALA A 185 -8.02 -0.03 1.59
C ALA A 185 -7.53 -1.44 1.25
N ALA A 186 -6.45 -1.54 0.48
CA ALA A 186 -5.69 -2.76 0.25
C ALA A 186 -4.21 -2.46 0.49
N ASP A 187 -3.64 -3.09 1.51
CA ASP A 187 -2.23 -3.03 1.90
C ASP A 187 -1.41 -4.04 1.09
N LEU A 188 -0.82 -3.60 -0.01
CA LEU A 188 -0.14 -4.45 -0.99
C LEU A 188 1.36 -4.57 -0.64
N TRP A 189 1.64 -5.30 0.43
CA TRP A 189 2.97 -5.38 1.04
C TRP A 189 4.04 -6.17 0.25
N PHE A 190 3.62 -6.96 -0.74
CA PHE A 190 4.51 -7.92 -1.39
C PHE A 190 5.63 -7.26 -2.24
N GLY A 191 5.45 -6.01 -2.67
CA GLY A 191 6.48 -5.26 -3.38
C GLY A 191 7.77 -5.12 -2.57
N ASP A 192 7.63 -4.77 -1.29
CA ASP A 192 8.75 -4.65 -0.35
C ASP A 192 9.52 -5.97 -0.16
N LEU A 193 8.79 -7.08 -0.02
CA LEU A 193 9.42 -8.42 0.10
C LEU A 193 10.28 -8.74 -1.13
N LEU A 194 9.77 -8.44 -2.33
CA LEU A 194 10.51 -8.68 -3.57
C LEU A 194 11.71 -7.74 -3.70
N GLY A 195 11.55 -6.46 -3.32
CA GLY A 195 12.62 -5.47 -3.33
C GLY A 195 13.81 -5.86 -2.43
N HIS A 196 13.52 -6.43 -1.24
CA HIS A 196 14.55 -6.96 -0.33
C HIS A 196 15.40 -8.10 -0.91
N ALA A 197 14.95 -8.71 -2.01
CA ALA A 197 15.68 -9.75 -2.70
C ALA A 197 16.68 -9.22 -3.74
N GLY A 198 16.75 -7.91 -3.94
CA GLY A 198 17.69 -7.24 -4.84
C GLY A 198 19.16 -7.43 -4.47
N ALA A 199 20.02 -7.37 -5.49
CA ALA A 199 21.47 -7.57 -5.40
C ALA A 199 22.17 -7.07 -6.67
N GLN A 200 23.52 -7.05 -6.66
CA GLN A 200 24.34 -6.88 -7.86
C GLN A 200 25.09 -8.18 -8.19
N PRO A 201 24.91 -8.76 -9.40
CA PRO A 201 23.95 -8.37 -10.44
C PRO A 201 22.49 -8.61 -10.01
N VAL A 202 21.54 -7.93 -10.67
CA VAL A 202 20.09 -8.05 -10.40
C VAL A 202 19.66 -9.52 -10.51
N PRO A 203 19.06 -10.11 -9.46
CA PRO A 203 18.59 -11.49 -9.50
C PRO A 203 17.43 -11.66 -10.52
N PRO A 204 17.56 -12.55 -11.52
CA PRO A 204 16.53 -12.72 -12.56
C PRO A 204 15.18 -13.19 -12.02
N ASP A 205 15.18 -13.97 -10.94
CA ASP A 205 13.97 -14.45 -10.27
C ASP A 205 13.19 -13.30 -9.62
N ALA A 206 13.90 -12.39 -8.92
CA ALA A 206 13.32 -11.21 -8.30
C ALA A 206 12.76 -10.23 -9.35
N LEU A 207 13.49 -10.01 -10.45
CA LEU A 207 13.00 -9.17 -11.56
C LEU A 207 11.74 -9.75 -12.18
N THR A 208 11.70 -11.06 -12.43
CA THR A 208 10.54 -11.75 -12.99
C THR A 208 9.34 -11.68 -12.05
N ALA A 209 9.54 -11.92 -10.76
CA ALA A 209 8.50 -11.82 -9.74
C ALA A 209 7.99 -10.38 -9.58
N GLY A 210 8.88 -9.39 -9.51
CA GLY A 210 8.54 -7.96 -9.41
C GLY A 210 7.73 -7.47 -10.60
N ARG A 211 8.14 -7.84 -11.82
CA ARG A 211 7.38 -7.53 -13.03
C ARG A 211 6.01 -8.19 -13.04
N THR A 212 5.93 -9.46 -12.63
CA THR A 212 4.67 -10.19 -12.52
C THR A 212 3.74 -9.57 -11.49
N TYR A 213 4.27 -9.20 -10.32
CA TYR A 213 3.51 -8.51 -9.29
C TYR A 213 2.92 -7.18 -9.80
N LEU A 214 3.70 -6.31 -10.44
CA LEU A 214 3.18 -5.06 -10.99
C LEU A 214 2.14 -5.27 -12.09
N ARG A 215 2.27 -6.29 -12.95
CA ARG A 215 1.21 -6.63 -13.93
C ARG A 215 -0.10 -7.03 -13.26
N ARG A 216 -0.04 -7.62 -12.06
CA ARG A 216 -1.24 -8.02 -11.30
C ARG A 216 -1.87 -6.84 -10.55
N VAL A 217 -1.04 -5.92 -10.04
CA VAL A 217 -1.50 -4.62 -9.54
C VAL A 217 -2.17 -3.83 -10.66
N ASP A 218 -1.56 -3.78 -11.85
CA ASP A 218 -2.11 -3.15 -13.04
C ASP A 218 -3.45 -3.74 -13.46
N ALA A 219 -3.56 -5.07 -13.55
CA ALA A 219 -4.83 -5.73 -13.87
C ALA A 219 -5.91 -5.49 -12.79
N LEU A 220 -5.55 -5.48 -11.49
CA LEU A 220 -6.46 -5.13 -10.40
C LEU A 220 -6.99 -3.70 -10.56
N LEU A 221 -6.09 -2.75 -10.86
CA LEU A 221 -6.42 -1.35 -11.10
C LEU A 221 -7.29 -1.19 -12.35
N ALA A 222 -6.98 -1.87 -13.45
CA ALA A 222 -7.78 -1.84 -14.68
C ALA A 222 -9.24 -2.22 -14.39
N GLY A 223 -9.47 -3.30 -13.63
CA GLY A 223 -10.80 -3.71 -13.22
C GLY A 223 -11.56 -2.68 -12.39
N LEU A 224 -10.85 -1.97 -11.49
CA LEU A 224 -11.44 -0.88 -10.71
C LEU A 224 -11.84 0.30 -11.62
N LEU A 225 -10.96 0.70 -12.53
CA LEU A 225 -11.16 1.83 -13.45
C LEU A 225 -12.29 1.56 -14.45
N ASP A 226 -12.32 0.37 -15.05
CA ASP A 226 -13.37 -0.06 -16.00
C ASP A 226 -14.76 -0.09 -15.34
N ALA A 227 -14.81 -0.42 -14.04
CA ALA A 227 -16.03 -0.37 -13.24
C ALA A 227 -16.37 1.05 -12.72
N GLY A 228 -15.62 2.08 -13.11
CA GLY A 228 -15.86 3.47 -12.73
C GLY A 228 -15.62 3.76 -11.23
N ALA A 229 -14.72 3.04 -10.58
CA ALA A 229 -14.38 3.29 -9.18
C ALA A 229 -13.62 4.62 -9.01
N ARG A 230 -13.79 5.24 -7.83
CA ARG A 230 -12.86 6.26 -7.36
C ARG A 230 -11.68 5.54 -6.73
N VAL A 231 -10.48 5.75 -7.25
CA VAL A 231 -9.28 5.00 -6.86
C VAL A 231 -8.15 5.94 -6.51
N VAL A 232 -7.37 5.55 -5.52
CA VAL A 232 -6.07 6.16 -5.21
C VAL A 232 -5.01 5.07 -5.10
N VAL A 233 -3.84 5.32 -5.68
CA VAL A 233 -2.63 4.51 -5.57
C VAL A 233 -1.59 5.35 -4.85
N SER A 234 -0.96 4.77 -3.82
CA SER A 234 0.16 5.38 -3.11
C SER A 234 1.27 4.38 -2.88
N SER A 235 2.47 4.85 -2.54
CA SER A 235 3.46 4.04 -1.83
C SER A 235 4.05 4.77 -0.64
N ASP A 236 4.55 4.01 0.34
CA ASP A 236 5.13 4.51 1.59
C ASP A 236 6.65 4.75 1.49
N HIS A 237 7.37 3.98 0.67
CA HIS A 237 8.78 4.17 0.35
C HIS A 237 9.20 3.51 -0.97
N GLY A 238 10.45 3.78 -1.41
CA GLY A 238 11.10 3.06 -2.50
C GLY A 238 11.78 1.77 -2.05
N ASN A 239 11.77 0.75 -2.91
CA ASN A 239 12.47 -0.53 -2.77
C ASN A 239 12.48 -1.28 -4.13
N LEU A 240 11.31 -1.74 -4.58
CA LEU A 240 11.14 -2.63 -5.74
C LEU A 240 11.58 -2.02 -7.08
N GLU A 241 11.58 -0.69 -7.20
CA GLU A 241 11.99 0.00 -8.43
C GLU A 241 13.47 -0.24 -8.77
N ASP A 242 14.33 -0.44 -7.76
CA ASP A 242 15.76 -0.72 -7.92
C ASP A 242 16.15 -2.06 -7.27
N LEU A 243 15.97 -3.15 -8.02
CA LEU A 243 16.44 -4.49 -7.63
C LEU A 243 17.96 -4.67 -7.72
N GLY A 244 18.68 -3.61 -8.09
CA GLY A 244 20.14 -3.57 -8.07
C GLY A 244 20.71 -3.36 -6.67
N VAL A 245 19.92 -2.94 -5.70
CA VAL A 245 20.35 -2.80 -4.30
C VAL A 245 19.59 -3.76 -3.40
N LYS A 246 20.19 -4.09 -2.25
CA LYS A 246 19.52 -4.93 -1.26
C LYS A 246 18.74 -4.05 -0.29
N GLY A 247 17.42 -3.97 -0.47
CA GLY A 247 16.51 -3.24 0.40
C GLY A 247 16.14 -1.85 -0.10
N HIS A 248 15.71 -0.99 0.81
CA HIS A 248 14.99 0.25 0.48
C HIS A 248 15.88 1.30 -0.20
N THR A 249 15.25 2.25 -0.87
CA THR A 249 15.93 3.34 -1.58
C THR A 249 15.47 4.72 -1.06
N ARG A 250 16.00 5.78 -1.68
CA ARG A 250 15.52 7.16 -1.51
C ARG A 250 14.62 7.62 -2.65
N ALA A 251 14.15 6.70 -3.49
CA ALA A 251 13.22 7.06 -4.56
C ALA A 251 11.99 7.74 -3.96
N ARG A 252 11.54 8.79 -4.63
CA ARG A 252 10.22 9.36 -4.38
C ARG A 252 9.16 8.31 -4.70
N VAL A 253 7.96 8.47 -4.17
CA VAL A 253 6.88 7.47 -4.26
C VAL A 253 5.69 8.00 -5.06
N PRO A 254 4.95 7.12 -5.75
CA PRO A 254 3.74 7.52 -6.45
C PRO A 254 2.63 7.95 -5.48
N PHE A 255 1.90 8.99 -5.87
CA PHE A 255 0.56 9.30 -5.37
C PHE A 255 -0.31 9.72 -6.54
N ALA A 256 -1.23 8.84 -6.92
CA ALA A 256 -2.03 9.00 -8.13
C ALA A 256 -3.47 8.56 -7.88
N GLY A 257 -4.42 9.04 -8.69
CA GLY A 257 -5.81 8.66 -8.49
C GLY A 257 -6.75 9.07 -9.62
N SER A 258 -7.88 8.38 -9.66
CA SER A 258 -8.99 8.62 -10.60
C SER A 258 -10.27 8.87 -9.82
N GLY A 259 -11.05 9.87 -10.22
CA GLY A 259 -12.27 10.28 -9.48
C GLY A 259 -11.99 10.88 -8.10
N VAL A 260 -10.78 11.37 -7.85
CA VAL A 260 -10.33 12.02 -6.61
C VAL A 260 -9.51 13.26 -6.93
N THR A 261 -9.38 14.19 -5.98
CA THR A 261 -8.57 15.41 -6.14
C THR A 261 -7.29 15.28 -5.34
N LEU A 262 -6.14 15.19 -6.04
CA LEU A 262 -4.84 14.96 -5.41
C LEU A 262 -4.25 16.20 -4.73
N GLY A 263 -4.71 17.40 -5.09
CA GLY A 263 -4.13 18.65 -4.57
C GLY A 263 -2.68 18.85 -5.05
N SER A 264 -1.82 19.35 -4.17
CA SER A 264 -0.39 19.52 -4.46
C SER A 264 0.52 19.19 -3.27
N PRO A 265 0.33 18.05 -2.59
CA PRO A 265 1.25 17.62 -1.53
C PRO A 265 2.64 17.36 -2.12
N VAL A 266 3.68 17.64 -1.35
CA VAL A 266 5.07 17.38 -1.76
C VAL A 266 5.67 16.14 -1.10
N ASN A 267 5.01 15.60 -0.08
CA ASN A 267 5.46 14.45 0.69
C ASN A 267 4.30 13.56 1.17
N VAL A 268 4.64 12.38 1.69
CA VAL A 268 3.65 11.38 2.16
C VAL A 268 2.77 11.85 3.33
N VAL A 269 3.25 12.81 4.13
CA VAL A 269 2.49 13.37 5.28
C VAL A 269 1.36 14.26 4.78
N GLU A 270 1.68 15.20 3.88
CA GLU A 270 0.69 16.09 3.28
C GLU A 270 -0.32 15.32 2.44
N ALA A 271 0.13 14.29 1.72
CA ALA A 271 -0.78 13.45 0.95
C ALA A 271 -1.70 12.60 1.85
N GLY A 272 -1.22 12.15 3.02
CA GLY A 272 -2.07 11.56 4.07
C GLY A 272 -3.18 12.52 4.54
N ARG A 273 -2.88 13.82 4.67
CA ARG A 273 -3.90 14.85 4.99
C ARG A 273 -4.87 15.06 3.84
N VAL A 274 -4.41 15.02 2.59
CA VAL A 274 -5.31 15.07 1.42
C VAL A 274 -6.30 13.90 1.43
N LEU A 275 -5.82 12.67 1.69
CA LEU A 275 -6.68 11.48 1.82
C LEU A 275 -7.74 11.68 2.91
N ALA A 276 -7.33 12.14 4.09
CA ALA A 276 -8.24 12.40 5.21
C ALA A 276 -9.28 13.48 4.86
N GLY A 277 -8.84 14.56 4.20
CA GLY A 277 -9.69 15.67 3.77
C GLY A 277 -10.82 15.27 2.82
N TRP A 278 -10.67 14.20 2.04
CA TRP A 278 -11.75 13.66 1.19
C TRP A 278 -12.97 13.19 1.99
N PHE A 279 -12.80 12.92 3.29
CA PHE A 279 -13.85 12.50 4.22
C PHE A 279 -14.25 13.61 5.20
N GLY A 280 -13.78 14.85 4.99
CA GLY A 280 -14.00 15.97 5.92
C GLY A 280 -13.24 15.83 7.24
N LEU A 281 -12.17 15.02 7.24
CA LEU A 281 -11.30 14.81 8.40
C LEU A 281 -10.09 15.78 8.34
N PRO A 282 -9.53 16.16 9.50
CA PRO A 282 -8.34 17.01 9.57
C PRO A 282 -7.08 16.35 9.01
#